data_AF-A0A7W0UJ60-F1
#
_entry.id   AF-A0A7W0UJ60-F1
#
_cell.length_a   1.000
_cell.length_b   1.000
_cell.length_c   1.000
_cell.angle_alpha   90.00
_cell.angle_beta   90.00
_cell.angle_gamma   90.00
#
_symmetry.space_group_name_H-M   'P 1'
#
loop_
_entity.id
_entity.type
_entity.pdbx_description
1 polymer ?
#
loop_
_entity_poly.entity_id
_entity_poly.type
_entity_poly.pdbx_seq_one_letter_code
_entity_poly.pdbx_strand_id
1 'polypeptide(L)'
;MFRYHTVFSDPERGEVFELVEDRSQAAAELGFSLMSSAIRAGIESVVVDCFPPYRRAAQRWVPWARIVLDKFHATKMIDDCAHRVRTRARRKRATNLPNSNSGGQFDRRMRRLRWTFSKRANTLADTERTKLFAMFELYPRSVWRGCSKRSSPPSTTRPSATRRSAGCRCGRTTS
;
A
#
# COMPACT_ATOMS: atom_id res chain seq x y z
N MET A 1 -18.05 9.08 20.84
CA MET A 1 -18.47 8.63 19.48
C MET A 1 -17.64 9.40 18.46
N PHE A 2 -17.01 8.72 17.49
CA PHE A 2 -16.23 9.42 16.46
C PHE A 2 -17.18 9.93 15.37
N ARG A 3 -17.04 11.19 14.98
CA ARG A 3 -17.72 11.78 13.81
C ARG A 3 -16.72 11.87 12.66
N TYR A 4 -17.16 11.47 11.47
CA TYR A 4 -16.37 11.52 10.25
C TYR A 4 -17.02 12.52 9.31
N HIS A 5 -16.19 13.23 8.55
CA HIS A 5 -16.63 14.11 7.49
C HIS A 5 -15.79 13.83 6.23
N THR A 6 -16.45 13.87 5.08
CA THR A 6 -15.81 13.86 3.76
C THR A 6 -15.68 15.31 3.30
N VAL A 7 -14.45 15.73 3.01
CA VAL A 7 -14.12 17.10 2.58
C VAL A 7 -13.72 17.08 1.12
N PHE A 8 -14.27 17.99 0.33
CA PHE A 8 -13.85 18.25 -1.03
C PHE A 8 -13.20 19.62 -1.09
N SER A 9 -11.94 19.68 -1.51
CA SER A 9 -11.20 20.94 -1.56
C SER A 9 -10.28 21.00 -2.76
N ASP A 10 -10.03 22.21 -3.25
CA ASP A 10 -8.95 22.52 -4.17
C ASP A 10 -7.72 22.99 -3.37
N PRO A 11 -6.65 22.17 -3.29
CA PRO A 11 -5.45 22.53 -2.56
C PRO A 11 -4.63 23.65 -3.23
N GLU A 12 -4.80 23.89 -4.54
CA GLU A 12 -4.08 24.96 -5.25
C GLU A 12 -4.71 26.33 -4.97
N ARG A 13 -6.05 26.37 -4.94
CA ARG A 13 -6.81 27.60 -4.63
C ARG A 13 -7.04 27.81 -3.13
N GLY A 14 -6.89 26.77 -2.32
CA GLY A 14 -7.21 26.82 -0.89
C GLY A 14 -8.72 26.88 -0.62
N GLU A 15 -9.54 26.38 -1.54
CA GLU A 15 -11.00 26.44 -1.47
C GLU A 15 -11.60 25.10 -1.05
N VAL A 16 -12.65 25.14 -0.22
CA VAL A 16 -13.44 23.96 0.14
C VAL A 16 -14.75 24.03 -0.62
N PHE A 17 -15.01 23.04 -1.46
CA PHE A 17 -16.25 22.95 -2.23
C PHE A 17 -17.39 22.44 -1.36
N GLU A 18 -17.16 21.32 -0.67
CA GLU A 18 -18.22 20.61 0.04
C GLU A 18 -17.70 19.93 1.30
N LEU A 19 -18.56 19.89 2.33
CA LEU A 19 -18.35 19.18 3.58
C LEU A 19 -19.57 18.30 3.86
N VAL A 20 -19.40 16.98 3.72
CA VAL A 20 -20.48 16.01 3.92
C VAL A 20 -20.18 15.19 5.16
N GLU A 21 -21.19 14.99 6.03
CA GLU A 21 -21.06 14.08 7.17
C GLU A 21 -20.99 12.62 6.70
N ASP A 22 -20.26 11.79 7.43
CA ASP A 22 -19.90 10.41 7.11
C ASP A 22 -18.75 10.28 6.08
N ARG A 23 -18.23 9.06 5.96
CA ARG A 23 -17.14 8.64 5.06
C ARG A 23 -17.61 7.58 4.06
N SER A 24 -18.90 7.25 4.05
CA SER A 24 -19.45 6.22 3.17
C SER A 24 -19.37 6.60 1.70
N GLN A 25 -19.59 5.63 0.80
CA GLN A 25 -19.65 5.91 -0.62
C GLN A 25 -20.79 6.90 -0.93
N ALA A 26 -21.93 6.77 -0.25
CA ALA A 26 -23.07 7.67 -0.43
C ALA A 26 -22.73 9.12 -0.04
N ALA A 27 -22.00 9.33 1.06
CA ALA A 27 -21.54 10.66 1.45
C ALA A 27 -20.61 11.29 0.40
N ALA A 28 -19.68 10.50 -0.15
CA ALA A 28 -18.80 10.97 -1.21
C ALA A 28 -19.55 11.27 -2.52
N GLU A 29 -20.51 10.43 -2.90
CA GLU A 29 -21.37 10.67 -4.06
C GLU A 29 -22.27 11.89 -3.87
N LEU A 30 -22.77 12.13 -2.65
CA LEU A 30 -23.53 13.33 -2.30
C LEU A 30 -22.69 14.59 -2.52
N GLY A 31 -21.44 14.61 -2.06
CA GLY A 31 -20.53 15.75 -2.29
C GLY A 31 -20.34 16.06 -3.77
N PHE A 32 -20.12 15.04 -4.62
CA PHE A 32 -20.06 15.26 -6.07
C PHE A 32 -21.39 15.73 -6.66
N SER A 33 -22.52 15.29 -6.13
CA SER A 33 -23.84 15.70 -6.63
C SER A 33 -24.17 17.16 -6.32
N LEU A 34 -23.67 17.69 -5.20
CA LEU A 34 -23.85 19.08 -4.78
C LEU A 34 -23.00 20.04 -5.62
N MET A 35 -21.87 19.56 -6.14
CA MET A 35 -21.04 20.34 -7.07
C MET A 35 -21.75 20.64 -8.39
N SER A 36 -21.62 21.89 -8.84
CA SER A 36 -22.08 22.29 -10.16
C SER A 36 -21.44 21.45 -11.26
N SER A 37 -22.15 21.29 -12.38
CA SER A 37 -21.63 20.57 -13.55
C SER A 37 -20.35 21.21 -14.09
N ALA A 38 -20.24 22.54 -14.04
CA ALA A 38 -19.08 23.28 -14.47
C ALA A 38 -17.84 22.97 -13.62
N ILE A 39 -17.99 22.93 -12.28
CA ILE A 39 -16.90 22.55 -11.37
C ILE A 39 -16.47 21.11 -11.68
N ARG A 40 -17.43 20.17 -11.75
CA ARG A 40 -17.11 18.76 -12.01
C ARG A 40 -16.37 18.56 -13.33
N ALA A 41 -16.83 19.20 -14.40
CA ALA A 41 -16.20 19.12 -15.72
C ALA A 41 -14.76 19.65 -15.73
N GLY A 42 -14.45 20.61 -14.86
CA GLY A 42 -13.09 21.15 -14.69
C GLY A 42 -12.15 20.30 -13.85
N ILE A 43 -12.61 19.20 -13.24
CA ILE A 43 -11.76 18.33 -12.41
C ILE A 43 -10.86 17.49 -13.31
N GLU A 44 -9.57 17.81 -13.34
CA GLU A 44 -8.56 17.05 -14.09
C GLU A 44 -7.98 15.88 -13.27
N SER A 45 -7.84 16.06 -11.96
CA SER A 45 -7.32 15.02 -11.07
C SER A 45 -7.96 15.07 -9.70
N VAL A 46 -8.11 13.90 -9.09
CA VAL A 46 -8.65 13.76 -7.74
C VAL A 46 -7.67 12.98 -6.90
N VAL A 47 -7.20 13.58 -5.82
CA VAL A 47 -6.40 12.90 -4.80
C VAL A 47 -7.38 12.30 -3.78
N VAL A 48 -7.37 10.98 -3.62
CA VAL A 48 -8.26 10.28 -2.69
C VAL A 48 -7.47 9.45 -1.69
N ASP A 49 -8.01 9.33 -0.48
CA ASP A 49 -7.49 8.38 0.51
C ASP A 49 -7.52 6.94 -0.02
N CYS A 50 -6.75 6.06 0.62
CA CYS A 50 -6.71 4.62 0.33
C CYS A 50 -8.03 3.88 0.67
N PHE A 51 -9.15 4.58 0.83
CA PHE A 51 -10.45 4.00 1.16
C PHE A 51 -11.27 3.74 -0.12
N PRO A 52 -11.65 2.49 -0.42
CA PRO A 52 -12.30 2.14 -1.69
C PRO A 52 -13.58 2.93 -2.05
N PRO A 53 -14.45 3.33 -1.09
CA PRO A 53 -15.62 4.16 -1.36
C PRO A 53 -15.33 5.46 -2.12
N TYR A 54 -14.27 6.19 -1.75
CA TYR A 54 -13.93 7.46 -2.41
C TYR A 54 -13.47 7.25 -3.84
N ARG A 55 -12.64 6.23 -4.07
CA ARG A 55 -12.25 5.84 -5.43
C ARG A 55 -13.48 5.50 -6.29
N ARG A 56 -14.43 4.72 -5.75
CA ARG A 56 -15.65 4.34 -6.48
C ARG A 56 -16.52 5.55 -6.81
N ALA A 57 -16.71 6.46 -5.85
CA ALA A 57 -17.46 7.69 -6.05
C ALA A 57 -16.79 8.56 -7.14
N ALA A 58 -15.48 8.78 -7.05
CA ALA A 58 -14.72 9.55 -8.05
C ALA A 58 -14.79 8.92 -9.45
N GLN A 59 -14.64 7.59 -9.56
CA GLN A 59 -14.78 6.88 -10.85
C GLN A 59 -16.15 7.05 -11.48
N ARG A 60 -17.19 7.20 -10.67
CA ARG A 60 -18.57 7.36 -11.13
C ARG A 60 -18.88 8.79 -11.58
N TRP A 61 -18.44 9.78 -10.80
CA TRP A 61 -18.83 11.18 -10.99
C TRP A 61 -17.87 11.98 -11.88
N VAL A 62 -16.59 11.61 -11.91
CA VAL A 62 -15.54 12.26 -12.70
C VAL A 62 -14.65 11.20 -13.39
N PRO A 63 -15.22 10.40 -14.32
CA PRO A 63 -14.50 9.30 -14.96
C PRO A 63 -13.31 9.76 -15.83
N TRP A 64 -13.30 11.01 -16.27
CA TRP A 64 -12.20 11.62 -17.02
C TRP A 64 -11.03 12.03 -16.13
N ALA A 65 -11.26 12.24 -14.83
CA ALA A 65 -10.24 12.74 -13.93
C ALA A 65 -9.22 11.65 -13.57
N ARG A 66 -7.96 12.02 -13.48
CA ARG A 66 -6.90 11.13 -12.99
C ARG A 66 -7.05 10.93 -11.49
N ILE A 67 -7.36 9.71 -11.07
CA ILE A 67 -7.48 9.36 -9.65
C ILE A 67 -6.10 9.02 -9.10
N VAL A 68 -5.62 9.84 -8.17
CA VAL A 68 -4.31 9.73 -7.53
C VAL A 68 -4.49 9.31 -6.07
N LEU A 69 -3.61 8.45 -5.58
CA LEU A 69 -3.60 8.06 -4.18
C LEU A 69 -2.99 9.18 -3.32
N ASP A 70 -3.64 9.49 -2.21
CA ASP A 70 -3.06 10.39 -1.21
C ASP A 70 -1.72 9.82 -0.70
N LYS A 71 -0.66 10.61 -0.92
CA LYS A 71 0.71 10.26 -0.53
C LYS A 71 0.88 10.13 0.98
N PHE A 72 0.26 11.00 1.77
CA PHE A 72 0.34 10.96 3.23
C PHE A 72 -0.29 9.68 3.76
N HIS A 73 -1.50 9.36 3.32
CA HIS A 73 -2.18 8.14 3.73
C HIS A 73 -1.45 6.88 3.26
N ALA A 74 -0.93 6.86 2.03
CA ALA A 74 -0.12 5.76 1.52
C ALA A 74 1.16 5.56 2.34
N THR A 75 1.89 6.64 2.63
CA THR A 75 3.14 6.57 3.42
C THR A 75 2.85 6.11 4.84
N LYS A 76 1.80 6.65 5.48
CA LYS A 76 1.38 6.25 6.82
C LYS A 76 1.00 4.77 6.89
N MET A 77 0.29 4.25 5.90
CA MET A 77 -0.05 2.82 5.83
C MET A 77 1.20 1.94 5.75
N ILE A 78 2.21 2.34 4.99
CA ILE A 78 3.48 1.62 4.87
C ILE A 78 4.22 1.64 6.21
N ASP A 79 4.33 2.81 6.84
CA ASP A 79 4.96 2.97 8.15
C ASP A 79 4.27 2.15 9.24
N ASP A 80 2.94 2.13 9.25
CA ASP A 80 2.16 1.33 10.19
C ASP A 80 2.38 -0.17 9.97
N CYS A 81 2.44 -0.62 8.71
CA CYS A 81 2.79 -2.01 8.39
C CYS A 81 4.17 -2.38 8.93
N ALA A 82 5.18 -1.53 8.68
CA ALA A 82 6.53 -1.75 9.15
C ALA A 82 6.62 -1.77 10.68
N HIS A 83 5.92 -0.84 11.33
CA HIS A 83 5.81 -0.80 12.78
C HIS A 83 5.22 -2.09 13.33
N ARG A 84 4.13 -2.61 12.73
CA ARG A 84 3.52 -3.89 13.16
C ARG A 84 4.48 -5.06 13.03
N VAL A 85 5.22 -5.16 11.92
CA VAL A 85 6.23 -6.22 11.71
C VAL A 85 7.31 -6.14 12.79
N ARG A 86 7.85 -4.94 13.05
CA ARG A 86 8.86 -4.72 14.09
C ARG A 86 8.35 -5.08 15.48
N THR A 87 7.14 -4.65 15.84
CA THR A 87 6.54 -4.94 17.14
C THR A 87 6.28 -6.43 17.32
N ARG A 88 5.82 -7.13 16.27
CA ARG A 88 5.63 -8.58 16.30
C ARG A 88 6.95 -9.34 16.45
N ALA A 89 7.99 -8.92 15.74
CA ALA A 89 9.33 -9.47 15.85
C ALA A 89 9.89 -9.34 17.28
N ARG A 90 9.70 -8.17 17.91
CA ARG A 90 10.07 -7.93 19.31
C ARG A 90 9.33 -8.88 20.27
N ARG A 91 8.00 -9.01 20.13
CA ARG A 91 7.20 -9.88 21.00
C ARG A 91 7.62 -11.35 20.89
N LYS A 92 7.78 -11.89 19.67
CA LYS A 92 8.18 -13.30 19.45
C LYS A 92 9.56 -13.62 20.03
N ARG A 93 10.50 -12.67 20.01
CA ARG A 93 11.83 -12.89 20.61
C ARG A 93 11.80 -12.78 22.13
N ALA A 94 10.98 -11.89 22.69
CA ALA A 94 10.79 -11.78 24.13
C ALA A 94 10.18 -13.07 24.73
N THR A 95 9.32 -13.77 24.00
CA THR A 95 8.73 -15.05 24.43
C THR A 95 9.67 -16.25 24.29
N ASN A 96 10.72 -16.16 23.46
CA ASN A 96 11.60 -17.29 23.11
C ASN A 96 12.95 -17.27 23.84
N LEU A 97 13.20 -16.31 24.74
CA LEU A 97 14.45 -16.22 25.48
C LEU A 97 14.22 -16.37 26.99
N PRO A 98 14.95 -17.27 27.67
CA PRO A 98 15.09 -17.19 29.12
C PRO A 98 16.02 -16.01 29.42
N ASN A 99 15.58 -15.12 30.29
CA ASN A 99 16.29 -13.92 30.76
C ASN A 99 16.11 -12.63 29.90
N SER A 100 15.68 -11.58 30.58
CA SER A 100 15.09 -10.33 30.06
C SER A 100 16.09 -9.33 29.45
N ASN A 101 17.39 -9.61 29.47
CA ASN A 101 18.43 -8.67 29.03
C ASN A 101 18.66 -8.60 27.51
N SER A 102 18.46 -9.69 26.78
CA SER A 102 18.74 -9.72 25.32
C SER A 102 17.63 -9.06 24.49
N GLY A 103 16.41 -9.02 25.03
CA GLY A 103 15.29 -8.28 24.43
C GLY A 103 15.55 -6.76 24.38
N GLY A 104 16.27 -6.21 25.36
CA GLY A 104 16.65 -4.80 25.43
C GLY A 104 17.72 -4.38 24.42
N GLN A 105 18.72 -5.23 24.18
CA GLN A 105 19.77 -4.97 23.17
C GLN A 105 19.21 -5.00 21.74
N PHE A 106 18.32 -5.94 21.45
CA PHE A 106 17.64 -6.05 20.16
C PHE A 106 16.72 -4.85 19.89
N ASP A 107 15.95 -4.41 20.89
CA ASP A 107 15.09 -3.23 20.79
C ASP A 107 15.90 -1.95 20.53
N ARG A 108 17.13 -1.84 21.07
CA ARG A 108 18.04 -0.72 20.80
C ARG A 108 18.53 -0.69 19.35
N ARG A 109 18.93 -1.82 18.78
CA ARG A 109 19.34 -1.93 17.36
C ARG A 109 18.18 -1.62 16.41
N MET A 110 16.99 -2.16 16.70
CA MET A 110 15.77 -1.90 15.94
C MET A 110 15.28 -0.44 16.04
N ARG A 111 15.35 0.18 17.23
CA ARG A 111 15.01 1.61 17.40
C ARG A 111 15.93 2.51 16.56
N ARG A 112 17.22 2.20 16.48
CA ARG A 112 18.19 2.95 15.66
C ARG A 112 17.87 2.86 14.17
N LEU A 113 17.42 1.71 13.69
CA LEU A 113 17.06 1.49 12.29
C LEU A 113 15.67 2.04 11.91
N ARG A 114 14.86 2.48 12.87
CA ARG A 114 13.56 3.12 12.61
C ARG A 114 13.70 4.35 11.70
N TRP A 115 14.68 5.20 12.02
CA TRP A 115 14.94 6.41 11.25
C TRP A 115 15.43 6.08 9.84
N THR A 116 16.24 5.02 9.70
CA THR A 116 16.67 4.50 8.40
C THR A 116 15.49 3.98 7.58
N PHE A 117 14.53 3.31 8.21
CA PHE A 117 13.33 2.81 7.55
C PHE A 117 12.42 3.95 7.04
N SER A 118 12.33 5.06 7.79
CA SER A 118 11.52 6.24 7.41
C SER A 118 12.20 7.17 6.39
N LYS A 119 13.46 6.93 6.02
CA LYS A 119 14.11 7.70 4.94
C LYS A 119 13.48 7.34 3.59
N ARG A 120 13.46 8.29 2.65
CA ARG A 120 13.01 8.01 1.28
C ARG A 120 13.98 7.03 0.63
N ALA A 121 13.47 6.06 -0.13
CA ALA A 121 14.25 5.01 -0.77
C ALA A 121 15.43 5.54 -1.61
N ASN A 122 15.28 6.72 -2.23
CA ASN A 122 16.30 7.40 -3.03
C ASN A 122 17.28 8.28 -2.23
N THR A 123 17.00 8.51 -0.94
CA THR A 123 17.87 9.26 -0.01
C THR A 123 18.65 8.35 0.94
N LEU A 124 18.48 7.03 0.78
CA LEU A 124 19.13 6.02 1.59
C LEU A 124 20.54 5.76 1.04
N ALA A 125 21.56 5.91 1.89
CA ALA A 125 22.92 5.54 1.53
C ALA A 125 23.03 4.00 1.38
N ASP A 126 23.95 3.51 0.56
CA ASP A 126 24.12 2.06 0.33
C ASP A 126 24.46 1.28 1.62
N THR A 127 25.17 1.92 2.54
CA THR A 127 25.45 1.35 3.88
C THR A 127 24.20 1.21 4.74
N GLU A 128 23.25 2.13 4.61
CA GLU A 128 21.97 2.11 5.29
C GLU A 128 21.03 1.06 4.67
N ARG A 129 21.05 0.97 3.34
CA ARG A 129 20.34 -0.05 2.57
C ARG A 129 20.80 -1.45 2.93
N THR A 130 22.12 -1.66 3.06
CA THR A 130 22.72 -2.93 3.48
C THR A 130 22.32 -3.32 4.90
N LYS A 131 22.32 -2.35 5.83
CA LYS A 131 21.84 -2.56 7.21
C LYS A 131 20.35 -2.93 7.27
N LEU A 132 19.53 -2.35 6.38
CA LEU A 132 18.11 -2.70 6.21
C LEU A 132 17.92 -4.12 5.64
N PHE A 133 18.69 -4.51 4.64
CA PHE A 133 18.59 -5.86 4.06
C PHE A 133 19.09 -6.96 4.99
N ALA A 134 20.23 -6.76 5.65
CA ALA A 134 20.73 -7.68 6.67
C ALA A 134 19.73 -7.85 7.84
N MET A 135 18.96 -6.81 8.13
CA MET A 135 17.84 -6.90 9.07
C MET A 135 16.75 -7.85 8.54
N PHE A 136 16.33 -7.74 7.27
CA PHE A 136 15.31 -8.62 6.68
C PHE A 136 15.73 -10.09 6.63
N GLU A 137 17.02 -10.40 6.42
CA GLU A 137 17.56 -11.76 6.44
C GLU A 137 17.52 -12.42 7.83
N LEU A 138 17.65 -11.63 8.91
CA LEU A 138 17.53 -12.10 10.29
C LEU A 138 16.08 -12.45 10.71
N TYR A 139 15.09 -12.24 9.84
CA TYR A 139 13.69 -12.60 10.08
C TYR A 139 13.24 -13.73 9.16
N PRO A 140 12.85 -14.90 9.71
CA PRO A 140 12.24 -15.94 8.91
C PRO A 140 10.93 -15.43 8.30
N ARG A 141 10.66 -15.83 7.04
CA ARG A 141 9.45 -15.48 6.25
C ARG A 141 8.12 -15.66 7.01
N SER A 142 8.10 -16.44 8.08
CA SER A 142 6.94 -16.66 8.97
C SER A 142 6.48 -15.42 9.75
N VAL A 143 7.29 -14.36 9.87
CA VAL A 143 6.88 -13.09 10.50
C VAL A 143 6.02 -12.24 9.54
N TRP A 144 6.21 -12.42 8.22
CA TRP A 144 5.56 -11.64 7.15
C TRP A 144 4.15 -12.10 6.77
N ARG A 145 3.74 -13.32 7.14
CA ARG A 145 2.42 -13.90 6.80
C ARG A 145 1.21 -13.12 7.36
N GLY A 146 1.42 -12.11 8.20
CA GLY A 146 0.35 -11.30 8.77
C GLY A 146 -0.13 -10.12 7.90
N CYS A 147 0.54 -9.82 6.78
CA CYS A 147 0.20 -8.67 5.93
C CYS A 147 -0.75 -9.01 4.76
N SER A 148 -0.99 -10.29 4.50
CA SER A 148 -1.91 -10.76 3.45
C SER A 148 -3.19 -11.31 4.06
N LYS A 149 -4.10 -10.44 4.49
CA LYS A 149 -5.51 -10.83 4.41
C LYS A 149 -6.03 -10.35 3.05
N ARG A 150 -6.10 -11.32 2.12
CA ARG A 150 -6.82 -11.32 0.84
C ARG A 150 -6.12 -10.68 -0.37
N SER A 151 -5.21 -11.43 -0.97
CA SER A 151 -5.15 -11.67 -2.42
C SER A 151 -4.11 -12.75 -2.68
N SER A 152 -4.54 -13.86 -3.28
CA SER A 152 -3.64 -14.91 -3.76
C SER A 152 -2.67 -14.29 -4.79
N PRO A 153 -1.37 -14.63 -4.78
CA PRO A 153 -0.48 -14.20 -5.85
C PRO A 153 -0.92 -14.84 -7.18
N PRO A 154 -0.89 -14.11 -8.32
CA PRO A 154 -1.12 -14.73 -9.62
C PRO A 154 -0.06 -15.80 -9.87
N SER A 155 -0.50 -16.97 -10.29
CA SER A 155 0.35 -18.09 -10.70
C SER A 155 1.30 -17.63 -11.80
N THR A 156 2.58 -17.51 -11.47
CA THR A 156 3.63 -17.19 -12.43
C THR A 156 4.05 -18.50 -13.09
N THR A 157 3.36 -18.87 -14.17
CA THR A 157 3.86 -19.90 -15.08
C THR A 157 5.05 -19.31 -15.82
N ARG A 158 6.22 -19.85 -15.53
CA ARG A 158 7.53 -19.45 -16.06
C ARG A 158 7.61 -19.85 -17.55
N PRO A 159 7.87 -18.95 -18.50
CA PRO A 159 8.17 -19.38 -19.87
C PRO A 159 9.63 -19.85 -19.90
N SER A 160 9.83 -21.15 -20.11
CA SER A 160 11.14 -21.70 -20.47
C SER A 160 11.39 -21.42 -21.95
N ALA A 161 12.42 -20.62 -22.24
CA ALA A 161 12.88 -20.39 -23.60
C ALA A 161 13.92 -21.43 -24.03
N THR A 162 13.95 -21.64 -25.34
CA THR A 162 14.97 -22.28 -26.20
C THR A 162 15.02 -23.81 -26.31
N ARG A 163 14.58 -24.35 -27.47
CA ARG A 163 15.46 -24.63 -28.61
C ARG A 163 14.68 -25.02 -29.89
N ARG A 164 15.03 -24.32 -30.98
CA ARG A 164 15.18 -24.72 -32.40
C ARG A 164 14.33 -25.86 -33.01
N SER A 165 13.64 -25.44 -34.08
CA SER A 165 13.56 -26.01 -35.45
C SER A 165 12.73 -27.26 -35.77
N ALA A 166 11.95 -27.05 -36.84
CA ALA A 166 11.64 -27.93 -37.98
C ALA A 166 10.44 -28.89 -37.87
N GLY A 167 9.56 -28.78 -38.87
CA GLY A 167 8.94 -29.94 -39.50
C GLY A 167 7.44 -30.12 -39.31
N CYS A 168 6.65 -29.72 -40.30
CA CYS A 168 5.36 -30.34 -40.62
C CYS A 168 5.51 -31.86 -40.79
N ARG A 169 4.59 -32.66 -40.24
CA ARG A 169 3.96 -33.76 -41.00
C ARG A 169 2.68 -34.32 -40.36
N CYS A 170 1.84 -34.77 -41.28
CA CYS A 170 0.48 -35.28 -41.23
C CYS A 170 0.33 -36.73 -40.75
N GLY A 171 -0.88 -37.04 -40.23
CA GLY A 171 -1.64 -38.29 -40.37
C GLY A 171 -1.12 -39.55 -39.67
N ARG A 172 -1.98 -40.30 -38.96
CA ARG A 172 -2.85 -41.37 -39.51
C ARG A 172 -3.64 -42.05 -38.36
N THR A 173 -4.84 -42.49 -38.71
CA THR A 173 -5.74 -43.44 -38.03
C THR A 173 -5.11 -44.80 -37.72
N THR A 174 -5.63 -45.48 -36.68
CA THR A 174 -5.85 -46.95 -36.53
C THR A 174 -6.38 -47.18 -35.10
N SER A 175 -7.35 -48.05 -34.80
CA SER A 175 -8.10 -49.07 -35.55
C SER A 175 -9.51 -49.18 -34.97
#